data_AF-A0A6A0HGQ9-F1
#
_entry.id   AF-A0A6A0HGQ9-F1
#
_cell.length_a   1.000
_cell.length_b   1.000
_cell.length_c   1.000
_cell.angle_alpha   90.00
_cell.angle_beta   90.00
_cell.angle_gamma   90.00
#
_symmetry.space_group_name_H-M   'P 1'
#
loop_
_entity.id
_entity.type
_entity.pdbx_description
1 polymer ?
#
loop_
_entity_poly.entity_id
_entity_poly.type
_entity_poly.pdbx_seq_one_letter_code
_entity_poly.pdbx_strand_id
1 'polypeptide(L)'
;MLQQRNVRLAVLVLIFLASTEGAAQEVKSRNAQSWELAGSIQLQYLYDPDIANDALRTNNGFRMRRGRFSARGKVSNFVETAFQFEMRDNNPRLKDAEGKIKLANDYYIRFGQFKVPVWREELRSSTNLLLVERSAAAEFLVEYNFSARQIGVELGRRPGKGLQIAVNVANGAGEGVREDAGQNKNNFVNNGKSFTGRANLLVNEHLQIGVSGAANRITAVNQTPAGTAAPSGTNTMIAPDFGISLHRPSSKCQVDIEGGLAYGALAKEAIGAAEGSHFLIADVTGRYTAKFEHATAGLGGLDAFELAGGVSYVEPNDKADDESLVFRFGPAFCFGKSTRLQINGEVTKPVPEGAETVFQIRSQANFNF
;
A
#
# COMPACT_ATOMS: atom_id res chain seq x y z
N MET A 1 49.91 8.16 -15.96
CA MET A 1 48.69 7.33 -16.00
C MET A 1 48.10 7.27 -14.60
N LEU A 2 46.96 7.93 -14.38
CA LEU A 2 45.78 7.41 -13.67
C LEU A 2 44.85 8.60 -13.41
N GLN A 3 43.74 8.53 -14.13
CA GLN A 3 42.74 9.56 -14.35
C GLN A 3 41.70 9.42 -13.22
N GLN A 4 41.69 10.36 -12.26
CA GLN A 4 40.62 10.42 -11.26
C GLN A 4 39.33 10.96 -11.92
N ARG A 5 38.30 10.11 -11.99
CA ARG A 5 36.95 10.47 -12.42
C ARG A 5 36.26 11.26 -11.30
N ASN A 6 35.99 12.54 -11.58
CA ASN A 6 35.13 13.39 -10.77
C ASN A 6 33.67 12.94 -10.89
N VAL A 7 33.10 12.39 -9.82
CA VAL A 7 31.64 12.23 -9.68
C VAL A 7 31.08 13.50 -9.05
N ARG A 8 30.44 14.35 -9.86
CA ARG A 8 29.73 15.54 -9.38
C ARG A 8 28.36 15.11 -8.84
N LEU A 9 28.22 15.08 -7.51
CA LEU A 9 26.93 14.97 -6.83
C LEU A 9 26.26 16.35 -6.88
N ALA A 10 25.22 16.50 -7.70
CA ALA A 10 24.42 17.72 -7.75
C ALA A 10 23.44 17.71 -6.57
N VAL A 11 23.74 18.47 -5.53
CA VAL A 11 22.81 18.78 -4.43
C VAL A 11 21.89 19.90 -4.91
N LEU A 12 20.61 19.60 -5.07
CA LEU A 12 19.58 20.60 -5.36
C LEU A 12 19.20 21.31 -4.05
N VAL A 13 19.75 22.50 -3.82
CA VAL A 13 19.38 23.36 -2.69
C VAL A 13 18.13 24.17 -3.07
N LEU A 14 17.00 23.85 -2.46
CA LEU A 14 15.78 24.65 -2.51
C LEU A 14 15.94 25.82 -1.52
N ILE A 15 16.34 26.99 -2.02
CA ILE A 15 16.35 28.24 -1.26
C ILE A 15 14.91 28.73 -1.14
N PHE A 16 14.30 28.56 0.04
CA PHE A 16 13.09 29.29 0.42
C PHE A 16 13.49 30.72 0.77
N LEU A 17 13.27 31.66 -0.15
CA LEU A 17 13.27 33.08 0.17
C LEU A 17 12.03 33.36 1.04
N ALA A 18 12.26 33.56 2.34
CA ALA A 18 11.24 33.97 3.28
C ALA A 18 10.86 35.44 3.01
N SER A 19 9.73 35.67 2.33
CA SER A 19 9.04 36.95 2.37
C SER A 19 8.30 37.06 3.71
N THR A 20 8.67 38.03 4.53
CA THR A 20 8.13 38.29 5.88
C THR A 20 6.76 38.97 5.89
N GLU A 21 5.97 38.85 4.83
CA GLU A 21 4.58 39.29 4.83
C GLU A 21 3.69 38.10 5.20
N GLY A 22 3.41 37.96 6.49
CA GLY A 22 2.47 36.97 7.00
C GLY A 22 1.06 37.31 6.54
N ALA A 23 0.62 36.72 5.43
CA ALA A 23 -0.79 36.69 5.07
C ALA A 23 -1.53 35.89 6.15
N ALA A 24 -2.16 36.58 7.11
CA ALA A 24 -2.97 35.95 8.13
C ALA A 24 -4.12 35.17 7.46
N GLN A 25 -4.24 33.89 7.78
CA GLN A 25 -5.34 33.05 7.30
C GLN A 25 -6.64 33.48 8.01
N GLU A 26 -7.51 34.22 7.32
CA GLU A 26 -8.88 34.41 7.80
C GLU A 26 -9.63 33.08 7.73
N VAL A 27 -9.95 32.50 8.89
CA VAL A 27 -10.88 31.36 8.99
C VAL A 27 -12.31 31.90 8.99
N LYS A 28 -12.71 32.50 7.86
CA LYS A 28 -14.14 32.56 7.51
C LYS A 28 -14.43 31.27 6.76
N SER A 29 -15.51 30.58 7.11
CA SER A 29 -16.00 29.40 6.38
C SER A 29 -16.29 29.79 4.93
N ARG A 30 -15.26 29.87 4.09
CA ARG A 30 -15.44 29.89 2.65
C ARG A 30 -15.95 28.51 2.30
N ASN A 31 -17.12 28.45 1.69
CA ASN A 31 -17.65 27.23 1.12
C ASN A 31 -16.54 26.60 0.26
N ALA A 32 -15.99 25.47 0.69
CA ALA A 32 -15.20 24.64 -0.20
C ALA A 32 -16.04 24.43 -1.47
N GLN A 33 -15.41 24.43 -2.64
CA GLN A 33 -16.13 24.32 -3.91
C GLN A 33 -17.00 23.06 -3.96
N SER A 34 -16.52 21.96 -3.35
CA SER A 34 -17.31 20.74 -3.17
C SER A 34 -16.70 19.84 -2.08
N TRP A 35 -17.55 19.02 -1.48
CA TRP A 35 -17.18 17.91 -0.63
C TRP A 35 -17.83 16.62 -1.15
N GLU A 36 -17.07 15.53 -1.12
CA GLU A 36 -17.52 14.17 -1.39
C GLU A 36 -17.35 13.35 -0.11
N LEU A 37 -18.43 12.72 0.34
CA LEU A 37 -18.42 11.78 1.46
C LEU A 37 -18.64 10.37 0.91
N ALA A 38 -17.86 9.42 1.38
CA ALA A 38 -17.98 8.02 0.98
C ALA A 38 -17.55 7.10 2.13
N GLY A 39 -18.16 5.92 2.21
CA GLY A 39 -17.87 4.92 3.22
C GLY A 39 -17.77 3.51 2.67
N SER A 40 -17.16 2.63 3.47
CA SER A 40 -17.19 1.19 3.22
C SER A 40 -17.17 0.39 4.52
N ILE A 41 -17.92 -0.70 4.59
CA ILE A 41 -17.89 -1.67 5.69
C ILE A 41 -17.47 -3.02 5.12
N GLN A 42 -16.43 -3.60 5.72
CA GLN A 42 -15.88 -4.91 5.38
C GLN A 42 -15.99 -5.81 6.60
N LEU A 43 -16.88 -6.80 6.51
CA LEU A 43 -17.03 -7.87 7.50
C LEU A 43 -16.32 -9.11 6.96
N GLN A 44 -15.57 -9.80 7.81
CA GLN A 44 -14.75 -10.93 7.37
C GLN A 44 -14.86 -12.09 8.34
N TYR A 45 -14.79 -13.31 7.81
CA TYR A 45 -14.55 -14.54 8.55
C TYR A 45 -13.22 -15.13 8.08
N LEU A 46 -12.32 -15.46 9.00
CA LEU A 46 -11.11 -16.23 8.73
C LEU A 46 -11.29 -17.63 9.34
N TYR A 47 -11.01 -18.65 8.54
CA TYR A 47 -10.78 -20.01 9.00
C TYR A 47 -9.30 -20.33 8.83
N ASP A 48 -8.64 -20.69 9.92
CA ASP A 48 -7.25 -21.15 9.96
C ASP A 48 -7.19 -22.38 10.89
N PRO A 49 -6.85 -23.57 10.37
CA PRO A 49 -6.81 -24.81 11.15
C PRO A 49 -5.66 -24.84 12.16
N ASP A 50 -4.60 -24.06 11.95
CA ASP A 50 -3.38 -24.07 12.76
C ASP A 50 -3.50 -23.13 13.97
N ILE A 51 -4.63 -22.42 14.09
CA ILE A 51 -4.91 -21.47 15.16
C ILE A 51 -6.03 -22.00 16.06
N ALA A 52 -5.70 -22.27 17.32
CA ALA A 52 -6.67 -22.61 18.35
C ALA A 52 -7.73 -21.49 18.54
N ASN A 53 -8.99 -21.89 18.75
CA ASN A 53 -10.15 -20.98 18.83
C ASN A 53 -10.03 -19.85 19.88
N ASP A 54 -9.21 -20.03 20.92
CA ASP A 54 -9.13 -19.12 22.09
C ASP A 54 -7.79 -18.36 22.20
N ALA A 55 -6.96 -18.35 21.16
CA ALA A 55 -5.68 -17.65 21.24
C ALA A 55 -5.89 -16.12 21.27
N LEU A 56 -5.50 -15.50 22.39
CA LEU A 56 -5.66 -14.07 22.77
C LEU A 56 -5.17 -13.03 21.74
N ARG A 57 -4.48 -13.46 20.68
CA ARG A 57 -3.87 -12.61 19.64
C ARG A 57 -4.24 -12.99 18.20
N THR A 58 -5.07 -14.00 17.97
CA THR A 58 -5.31 -14.53 16.62
C THR A 58 -6.79 -14.54 16.22
N ASN A 59 -7.03 -14.09 14.99
CA ASN A 59 -8.31 -13.73 14.39
C ASN A 59 -9.00 -14.93 13.70
N ASN A 60 -9.04 -16.13 14.29
CA ASN A 60 -9.88 -17.21 13.75
C ASN A 60 -11.35 -16.86 14.07
N GLY A 61 -12.19 -16.70 13.05
CA GLY A 61 -13.60 -16.31 13.21
C GLY A 61 -14.00 -14.97 12.60
N PHE A 62 -15.14 -14.45 13.06
CA PHE A 62 -15.77 -13.23 12.55
C PHE A 62 -15.12 -11.96 13.10
N ARG A 63 -14.87 -10.98 12.22
CA ARG A 63 -14.34 -9.67 12.58
C ARG A 63 -14.85 -8.54 11.68
N MET A 64 -14.85 -7.33 12.24
CA MET A 64 -14.98 -6.11 11.44
C MET A 64 -13.61 -5.74 10.88
N ARG A 65 -13.32 -6.29 9.70
CA ARG A 65 -12.04 -6.12 9.02
C ARG A 65 -11.70 -4.65 8.79
N ARG A 66 -12.66 -3.85 8.29
CA ARG A 66 -12.53 -2.40 8.07
C ARG A 66 -13.90 -1.73 8.03
N GLY A 67 -14.16 -0.73 8.86
CA GLY A 67 -15.20 0.27 8.66
C GLY A 67 -14.53 1.60 8.31
N ARG A 68 -14.75 2.14 7.13
CA ARG A 68 -14.11 3.37 6.67
C ARG A 68 -15.12 4.45 6.37
N PHE A 69 -14.76 5.66 6.76
CA PHE A 69 -15.41 6.89 6.35
C PHE A 69 -14.38 7.81 5.72
N SER A 70 -14.71 8.42 4.60
CA SER A 70 -13.82 9.33 3.89
C SER A 70 -14.53 10.60 3.49
N ALA A 71 -13.80 11.71 3.58
CA ALA A 71 -14.22 13.03 3.14
C ALA A 71 -13.15 13.59 2.21
N ARG A 72 -13.53 13.96 1.00
CA ARG A 72 -12.65 14.61 0.02
C ARG A 72 -13.18 15.99 -0.29
N GLY A 73 -12.32 17.00 -0.20
CA GLY A 73 -12.71 18.39 -0.41
C GLY A 73 -11.92 19.02 -1.56
N LYS A 74 -12.62 19.72 -2.46
CA LYS A 74 -12.01 20.72 -3.35
C LYS A 74 -12.14 22.07 -2.66
N VAL A 75 -11.09 22.48 -1.95
CA VAL A 75 -11.11 23.74 -1.17
C VAL A 75 -11.03 24.94 -2.10
N SER A 76 -10.24 24.85 -3.17
CA SER A 76 -10.14 25.84 -4.24
C SER A 76 -9.81 25.16 -5.58
N ASN A 77 -9.63 25.94 -6.65
CA ASN A 77 -9.18 25.41 -7.94
C ASN A 77 -7.81 24.70 -7.87
N PHE A 78 -6.99 25.04 -6.88
CA PHE A 78 -5.63 24.54 -6.72
C PHE A 78 -5.40 23.76 -5.42
N VAL A 79 -6.34 23.75 -4.47
CA VAL A 79 -6.21 23.02 -3.20
C VAL A 79 -7.25 21.91 -3.09
N GLU A 80 -6.78 20.70 -2.87
CA GLU A 80 -7.58 19.52 -2.54
C GLU A 80 -7.17 18.98 -1.17
N THR A 81 -8.11 18.33 -0.47
CA THR A 81 -7.83 17.65 0.79
C THR A 81 -8.57 16.32 0.86
N ALA A 82 -8.02 15.36 1.60
CA ALA A 82 -8.68 14.10 1.87
C ALA A 82 -8.46 13.66 3.32
N PHE A 83 -9.53 13.18 3.93
CA PHE A 83 -9.55 12.56 5.24
C PHE A 83 -10.12 11.15 5.10
N GLN A 84 -9.54 10.18 5.80
CA GLN A 84 -10.09 8.84 5.92
C GLN A 84 -9.93 8.34 7.35
N PHE A 85 -11.04 8.04 7.99
CA PHE A 85 -11.08 7.34 9.27
C PHE A 85 -11.33 5.85 9.01
N GLU A 86 -10.67 4.99 9.78
CA GLU A 86 -10.88 3.55 9.76
C GLU A 86 -11.12 3.05 11.18
N MET A 87 -12.18 2.29 11.38
CA MET A 87 -12.39 1.40 12.50
C MET A 87 -11.99 -0.01 12.06
N ARG A 88 -10.98 -0.62 12.68
CA ARG A 88 -10.54 -1.99 12.40
C ARG A 88 -10.49 -2.75 13.71
N ASP A 89 -11.23 -3.85 13.82
CA ASP A 89 -11.19 -4.71 15.01
C ASP A 89 -11.33 -3.89 16.32
N ASN A 90 -12.28 -2.96 16.35
CA ASN A 90 -12.53 -2.00 17.45
C ASN A 90 -11.41 -0.97 17.74
N ASN A 91 -10.45 -0.80 16.82
CA ASN A 91 -9.39 0.19 16.92
C ASN A 91 -9.60 1.33 15.89
N PRO A 92 -10.10 2.50 16.30
CA PRO A 92 -10.26 3.66 15.42
C PRO A 92 -8.92 4.34 15.13
N ARG A 93 -8.70 4.72 13.87
CA ARG A 93 -7.48 5.41 13.45
C ARG A 93 -7.70 6.30 12.24
N LEU A 94 -6.90 7.35 12.16
CA LEU A 94 -6.81 8.23 11.00
C LEU A 94 -5.86 7.58 9.98
N LYS A 95 -6.38 7.30 8.78
CA LYS A 95 -5.64 6.66 7.68
C LYS A 95 -5.07 7.70 6.74
N ASP A 96 -5.91 8.59 6.25
CA ASP A 96 -5.49 9.66 5.35
C ASP A 96 -5.84 11.00 6.00
N ALA A 97 -4.91 11.94 5.95
CA ALA A 97 -5.07 13.31 6.39
C ALA A 97 -4.08 14.16 5.61
N GLU A 98 -4.51 14.57 4.42
CA GLU A 98 -3.62 15.16 3.43
C GLU A 98 -4.19 16.44 2.81
N GLY A 99 -3.27 17.30 2.41
CA GLY A 99 -3.52 18.42 1.51
C GLY A 99 -2.72 18.25 0.22
N LYS A 100 -3.28 18.70 -0.90
CA LYS A 100 -2.62 18.73 -2.20
C LYS A 100 -2.80 20.09 -2.84
N ILE A 101 -1.67 20.70 -3.22
CA ILE A 101 -1.60 21.96 -3.94
C ILE A 101 -1.18 21.68 -5.38
N LYS A 102 -2.00 22.09 -6.35
CA LYS A 102 -1.68 22.06 -7.78
C LYS A 102 -0.81 23.28 -8.11
N LEU A 103 0.39 23.04 -8.61
CA LEU A 103 1.35 24.09 -8.98
C LEU A 103 1.18 24.53 -10.44
N ALA A 104 0.88 23.58 -11.33
CA ALA A 104 0.62 23.77 -12.75
C ALA A 104 -0.29 22.62 -13.24
N ASN A 105 -0.67 22.60 -14.53
CA ASN A 105 -1.68 21.67 -15.08
C ASN A 105 -1.49 20.21 -14.64
N ASP A 106 -0.24 19.72 -14.58
CA ASP A 106 0.05 18.33 -14.20
C ASP A 106 0.89 18.18 -12.92
N TYR A 107 1.37 19.27 -12.32
CA TYR A 107 2.31 19.22 -11.19
C TYR A 107 1.60 19.53 -9.87
N TYR A 108 1.97 18.79 -8.82
CA TYR A 108 1.41 18.96 -7.50
C TYR A 108 2.44 18.77 -6.40
N ILE A 109 2.21 19.43 -5.27
CA ILE A 109 2.78 19.10 -3.97
C ILE A 109 1.67 18.53 -3.11
N ARG A 110 1.93 17.42 -2.43
CA ARG A 110 1.04 16.79 -1.46
C ARG A 110 1.76 16.67 -0.13
N PHE A 111 1.06 16.90 0.97
CA PHE A 111 1.62 16.82 2.32
C PHE A 111 0.60 16.23 3.30
N GLY A 112 1.08 15.66 4.39
CA GLY A 112 0.25 15.04 5.42
C GLY A 112 0.45 13.53 5.48
N GLN A 113 -0.55 12.78 5.95
CA GLN A 113 -0.52 11.33 6.02
C GLN A 113 -1.18 10.71 4.80
N PHE A 114 -0.41 9.94 4.03
CA PHE A 114 -0.90 9.32 2.80
C PHE A 114 -0.08 8.10 2.39
N LYS A 115 -0.61 7.28 1.48
CA LYS A 115 0.14 6.16 0.88
C LYS A 115 1.32 6.67 0.05
N VAL A 116 2.54 6.29 0.43
CA VAL A 116 3.74 6.61 -0.35
C VAL A 116 3.69 5.92 -1.71
N PRO A 117 4.32 6.48 -2.76
CA PRO A 117 4.17 6.04 -4.14
C PRO A 117 4.97 4.77 -4.41
N VAL A 118 4.60 3.65 -3.78
CA VAL A 118 5.34 2.39 -3.84
C VAL A 118 4.37 1.24 -3.98
N TRP A 119 4.68 0.33 -4.90
CA TRP A 119 3.93 -0.91 -5.18
C TRP A 119 2.47 -0.70 -5.62
N ARG A 120 2.10 -1.18 -6.81
CA ARG A 120 0.78 -0.94 -7.41
C ARG A 120 -0.39 -1.43 -6.55
N GLU A 121 -0.31 -2.65 -6.04
CA GLU A 121 -1.36 -3.24 -5.21
C GLU A 121 -1.54 -2.47 -3.88
N GLU A 122 -0.46 -1.89 -3.34
CA GLU A 122 -0.57 -1.12 -2.11
C GLU A 122 -1.24 0.23 -2.36
N LEU A 123 -0.97 0.87 -3.51
CA LEU A 123 -1.64 2.11 -3.91
C LEU A 123 -3.15 1.92 -4.15
N ARG A 124 -3.58 0.74 -4.59
CA ARG A 124 -4.99 0.37 -4.82
C ARG A 124 -5.83 0.49 -3.54
N SER A 125 -7.07 0.95 -3.69
CA SER A 125 -8.05 0.96 -2.59
C SER A 125 -8.32 -0.47 -2.11
N SER A 126 -8.53 -0.68 -0.81
CA SER A 126 -8.86 -2.01 -0.28
C SER A 126 -10.21 -2.52 -0.77
N THR A 127 -11.11 -1.64 -1.20
CA THR A 127 -12.42 -2.01 -1.79
C THR A 127 -12.28 -2.55 -3.21
N ASN A 128 -11.13 -2.29 -3.86
CA ASN A 128 -10.88 -2.60 -5.26
C ASN A 128 -9.79 -3.66 -5.44
N LEU A 129 -9.40 -4.35 -4.36
CA LEU A 129 -8.46 -5.48 -4.43
C LEU A 129 -9.07 -6.63 -5.22
N LEU A 130 -8.21 -7.32 -5.98
CA LEU A 130 -8.62 -8.47 -6.79
C LEU A 130 -9.06 -9.62 -5.87
N LEU A 131 -8.27 -9.87 -4.83
CA LEU A 131 -8.53 -10.84 -3.75
C LEU A 131 -8.90 -10.11 -2.44
N VAL A 132 -9.29 -10.86 -1.42
CA VAL A 132 -9.76 -10.35 -0.11
C VAL A 132 -8.66 -9.59 0.64
N GLU A 133 -7.46 -10.13 0.68
CA GLU A 133 -6.26 -9.48 1.22
C GLU A 133 -5.24 -9.24 0.11
N ARG A 134 -4.23 -8.44 0.43
CA ARG A 134 -3.12 -8.16 -0.48
C ARG A 134 -2.16 -9.34 -0.56
N SER A 135 -1.23 -9.28 -1.50
CA SER A 135 -0.18 -10.29 -1.66
C SER A 135 0.76 -10.34 -0.46
N ALA A 136 1.36 -11.50 -0.23
CA ALA A 136 2.47 -11.64 0.70
C ALA A 136 3.64 -10.69 0.33
N ALA A 137 3.83 -10.42 -0.97
CA ALA A 137 4.77 -9.41 -1.45
C ALA A 137 4.41 -8.00 -0.93
N ALA A 138 3.15 -7.56 -1.06
CA ALA A 138 2.70 -6.28 -0.51
C ALA A 138 2.82 -6.24 1.02
N GLU A 139 2.46 -7.32 1.71
CA GLU A 139 2.58 -7.40 3.17
C GLU A 139 4.04 -7.27 3.63
N PHE A 140 4.98 -7.95 2.99
CA PHE A 140 6.42 -7.82 3.23
C PHE A 140 6.90 -6.37 3.05
N LEU A 141 6.49 -5.70 1.97
CA LEU A 141 6.86 -4.30 1.73
C LEU A 141 6.27 -3.33 2.76
N VAL A 142 5.11 -3.64 3.33
CA VAL A 142 4.52 -2.86 4.43
C VAL A 142 5.27 -3.12 5.73
N GLU A 143 5.60 -4.38 6.03
CA GLU A 143 6.30 -4.80 7.24
C GLU A 143 7.66 -4.10 7.39
N TYR A 144 8.43 -4.01 6.30
CA TYR A 144 9.74 -3.36 6.28
C TYR A 144 9.67 -1.85 5.98
N ASN A 145 8.49 -1.23 6.10
CA ASN A 145 8.25 0.20 5.91
C ASN A 145 8.75 0.75 4.56
N PHE A 146 8.70 -0.06 3.51
CA PHE A 146 8.96 0.39 2.14
C PHE A 146 7.74 1.05 1.51
N SER A 147 6.54 0.60 1.90
CA SER A 147 5.27 1.06 1.37
C SER A 147 4.32 1.53 2.50
N ALA A 148 3.00 1.37 2.32
CA ALA A 148 1.94 1.85 3.21
C ALA A 148 1.87 3.38 3.34
N ARG A 149 1.21 3.83 4.41
CA ARG A 149 0.96 5.24 4.70
C ARG A 149 2.05 5.80 5.59
N GLN A 150 2.53 6.98 5.23
CA GLN A 150 3.50 7.72 6.03
C GLN A 150 3.12 9.20 6.08
N ILE A 151 3.70 9.93 7.03
CA ILE A 151 3.56 11.38 7.13
C ILE A 151 4.74 11.99 6.38
N GLY A 152 4.46 12.78 5.33
CA GLY A 152 5.51 13.29 4.47
C GLY A 152 5.06 14.38 3.51
N VAL A 153 5.94 14.66 2.56
CA VAL A 153 5.75 15.59 1.45
C VAL A 153 6.12 14.89 0.14
N GLU A 154 5.21 14.93 -0.82
CA GLU A 154 5.33 14.35 -2.15
C GLU A 154 5.29 15.46 -3.20
N LEU A 155 6.26 15.46 -4.10
CA LEU A 155 6.23 16.23 -5.35
C LEU A 155 5.92 15.26 -6.48
N GLY A 156 4.92 15.57 -7.30
CA GLY A 156 4.56 14.71 -8.40
C GLY A 156 4.09 15.43 -9.64
N ARG A 157 4.13 14.68 -10.74
CA ARG A 157 3.56 15.03 -12.03
C ARG A 157 2.59 13.93 -12.43
N ARG A 158 1.34 14.28 -12.69
CA ARG A 158 0.29 13.33 -13.10
C ARG A 158 -0.49 13.88 -14.30
N PRO A 159 0.06 13.76 -15.52
CA PRO A 159 -0.70 14.10 -16.72
C PRO A 159 -1.86 13.11 -16.91
N GLY A 160 -2.92 13.54 -17.58
CA GLY A 160 -4.07 12.68 -17.88
C GLY A 160 -3.72 11.45 -18.75
N LYS A 161 -2.63 11.53 -19.54
CA LYS A 161 -2.06 10.43 -20.32
C LYS A 161 -0.52 10.50 -20.25
N GLY A 162 0.14 9.35 -20.40
CA GLY A 162 1.61 9.26 -20.45
C GLY A 162 2.27 9.02 -19.08
N LEU A 163 3.49 9.56 -18.92
CA LEU A 163 4.36 9.29 -17.79
C LEU A 163 3.94 10.08 -16.54
N GLN A 164 3.63 9.35 -15.47
CA GLN A 164 3.39 9.88 -14.14
C GLN A 164 4.63 9.65 -13.27
N ILE A 165 5.03 10.66 -12.52
CA ILE A 165 6.18 10.58 -11.59
C ILE A 165 5.75 11.12 -10.24
N ALA A 166 6.17 10.46 -9.16
CA ALA A 166 6.05 10.97 -7.81
C ALA A 166 7.34 10.67 -7.04
N VAL A 167 7.81 11.64 -6.26
CA VAL A 167 8.91 11.48 -5.30
C VAL A 167 8.43 12.02 -3.96
N ASN A 168 8.76 11.32 -2.89
CA ASN A 168 8.26 11.60 -1.56
C ASN A 168 9.37 11.46 -0.52
N VAL A 169 9.36 12.39 0.44
CA VAL A 169 10.14 12.33 1.67
C VAL A 169 9.18 12.25 2.83
N ALA A 170 9.34 11.24 3.69
CA ALA A 170 8.45 10.99 4.81
C ALA A 170 9.24 10.64 6.08
N ASN A 171 8.53 10.56 7.20
CA ASN A 171 9.10 10.24 8.50
C ASN A 171 9.56 8.78 8.66
N GLY A 172 9.26 7.88 7.71
CA GLY A 172 9.68 6.47 7.75
C GLY A 172 8.97 5.61 8.81
N ALA A 173 8.20 6.22 9.71
CA ALA A 173 7.63 5.59 10.90
C ALA A 173 6.63 4.44 10.62
N GLY A 174 6.05 4.42 9.41
CA GLY A 174 4.95 3.52 9.07
C GLY A 174 3.59 4.11 9.47
N GLU A 175 2.54 3.33 9.25
CA GLU A 175 1.16 3.80 9.43
C GLU A 175 0.76 3.89 10.91
N GLY A 176 0.30 5.06 11.35
CA GLY A 176 -0.31 5.24 12.68
C GLY A 176 0.69 5.32 13.83
N VAL A 177 1.98 5.45 13.53
CA VAL A 177 3.05 5.59 14.52
C VAL A 177 3.40 7.07 14.63
N ARG A 178 3.34 7.62 15.84
CA ARG A 178 3.82 8.97 16.13
C ARG A 178 5.33 8.94 16.35
N GLU A 179 6.02 10.06 16.12
CA GLU A 179 7.46 10.18 16.45
C GLU A 179 7.74 9.99 17.95
N ASP A 180 6.76 10.22 18.83
CA ASP A 180 6.86 10.11 20.29
C ASP A 180 6.30 8.79 20.87
N ALA A 181 5.50 8.05 20.09
CA ALA A 181 4.89 6.80 20.53
C ALA A 181 5.85 5.65 20.19
N GLY A 182 6.68 5.31 21.16
CA GLY A 182 7.58 4.17 21.10
C GLY A 182 6.91 2.90 20.56
N GLN A 183 7.70 2.20 19.76
CA GLN A 183 7.52 0.83 19.25
C GLN A 183 6.52 0.65 18.10
N ASN A 184 7.08 0.31 16.94
CA ASN A 184 6.39 -0.46 15.90
C ASN A 184 6.12 -1.90 16.36
N LYS A 185 5.27 -2.62 15.60
CA LYS A 185 5.02 -4.07 15.79
C LYS A 185 6.31 -4.91 15.87
N ASN A 186 7.38 -4.45 15.23
CA ASN A 186 8.69 -5.11 15.20
C ASN A 186 9.70 -4.44 16.14
N ASN A 187 9.26 -3.73 17.20
CA ASN A 187 10.16 -3.19 18.23
C ASN A 187 11.16 -2.11 17.77
N PHE A 188 10.87 -1.42 16.66
CA PHE A 188 11.66 -0.30 16.13
C PHE A 188 10.99 1.05 16.42
N VAL A 189 11.75 2.08 16.77
CA VAL A 189 11.32 3.47 16.66
C VAL A 189 11.96 4.02 15.41
N ASN A 190 11.17 4.21 14.36
CA ASN A 190 11.69 4.80 13.14
C ASN A 190 11.54 6.33 13.20
N ASN A 191 12.66 7.00 13.52
CA ASN A 191 12.87 8.45 13.40
C ASN A 191 13.73 8.79 12.16
N GLY A 192 13.93 7.82 11.27
CA GLY A 192 14.71 7.93 10.05
C GLY A 192 13.84 8.40 8.90
N LYS A 193 14.37 9.30 8.07
CA LYS A 193 13.64 9.78 6.89
C LYS A 193 13.53 8.64 5.87
N SER A 194 12.35 8.51 5.26
CA SER A 194 12.10 7.62 4.13
C SER A 194 12.05 8.43 2.85
N PHE A 195 12.73 7.93 1.82
CA PHE A 195 12.70 8.45 0.47
C PHE A 195 12.05 7.41 -0.42
N THR A 196 10.99 7.78 -1.10
CA THR A 196 10.23 6.88 -1.99
C THR A 196 9.97 7.56 -3.31
N GLY A 197 9.96 6.80 -4.40
CA GLY A 197 9.62 7.35 -5.70
C GLY A 197 9.00 6.32 -6.62
N ARG A 198 8.26 6.81 -7.61
CA ARG A 198 7.66 5.99 -8.67
C ARG A 198 7.60 6.72 -9.97
N ALA A 199 7.88 5.99 -11.04
CA ALA A 199 7.50 6.32 -12.40
C ALA A 199 6.46 5.31 -12.88
N ASN A 200 5.37 5.76 -13.50
CA ASN A 200 4.32 4.90 -14.06
C ASN A 200 3.94 5.40 -15.45
N LEU A 201 4.09 4.55 -16.46
CA LEU A 201 3.75 4.83 -17.84
C LEU A 201 2.46 4.09 -18.22
N LEU A 202 1.43 4.84 -18.61
CA LEU A 202 0.28 4.29 -19.33
C LEU A 202 0.69 4.11 -20.80
N VAL A 203 1.04 2.88 -21.18
CA VAL A 203 1.50 2.56 -22.54
C VAL A 203 0.34 2.70 -23.52
N ASN A 204 -0.82 2.16 -23.15
CA ASN A 204 -2.10 2.31 -23.82
C ASN A 204 -3.23 2.03 -22.81
N GLU A 205 -4.48 1.95 -23.26
CA GLU A 205 -5.63 1.69 -22.38
C GLU A 205 -5.61 0.31 -21.71
N HIS A 206 -4.81 -0.63 -22.21
CA HIS A 206 -4.72 -2.00 -21.71
C HIS A 206 -3.47 -2.26 -20.88
N LEU A 207 -2.39 -1.51 -21.04
CA LEU A 207 -1.09 -1.80 -20.43
C LEU A 207 -0.53 -0.59 -19.67
N GLN A 208 -0.17 -0.83 -18.42
CA GLN A 208 0.59 0.06 -17.57
C GLN A 208 1.86 -0.64 -17.10
N ILE A 209 2.96 0.09 -17.10
CA ILE A 209 4.22 -0.35 -16.52
C ILE A 209 4.68 0.68 -15.50
N GLY A 210 5.27 0.22 -14.41
CA GLY A 210 5.75 1.08 -13.35
C GLY A 210 7.08 0.59 -12.80
N VAL A 211 7.79 1.51 -12.18
CA VAL A 211 8.90 1.19 -11.30
C VAL A 211 8.79 2.08 -10.08
N SER A 212 8.94 1.49 -8.90
CA SER A 212 9.06 2.22 -7.64
C SER A 212 10.37 1.90 -6.96
N GLY A 213 10.83 2.79 -6.08
CA GLY A 213 11.99 2.57 -5.24
C GLY A 213 11.77 3.20 -3.88
N ALA A 214 12.42 2.64 -2.87
CA ALA A 214 12.37 3.16 -1.51
C ALA A 214 13.73 3.01 -0.83
N ALA A 215 14.09 4.01 -0.02
CA ALA A 215 15.19 3.97 0.92
C ALA A 215 14.67 4.47 2.26
N ASN A 216 14.63 3.62 3.27
CA ASN A 216 14.12 3.96 4.59
C ASN A 216 15.19 3.73 5.65
N ARG A 217 15.55 4.80 6.36
CA ARG A 217 16.49 4.70 7.48
C ARG A 217 15.74 4.15 8.70
N ILE A 218 16.29 3.12 9.33
CA ILE A 218 15.71 2.46 10.50
C ILE A 218 16.67 2.60 11.67
N THR A 219 16.13 2.76 12.88
CA THR A 219 16.89 2.89 14.11
C THR A 219 16.43 1.83 15.11
N ALA A 220 17.36 1.01 15.61
CA ALA A 220 17.06 -0.04 16.58
C ALA A 220 17.11 0.54 18.01
N VAL A 221 15.95 0.93 18.55
CA VAL A 221 15.88 1.62 19.85
C VAL A 221 15.81 0.67 21.05
N ASN A 222 15.42 -0.59 20.84
CA ASN A 222 15.28 -1.56 21.93
C ASN A 222 16.62 -2.20 22.40
N GLN A 223 17.76 -1.82 21.84
CA GLN A 223 19.09 -2.36 22.23
C GLN A 223 20.05 -1.29 22.76
N THR A 224 19.56 -0.06 22.99
CA THR A 224 20.44 1.09 23.26
C THR A 224 20.37 1.49 24.73
N PRO A 225 21.45 1.32 25.52
CA PRO A 225 21.54 1.88 26.86
C PRO A 225 21.25 3.39 26.84
N ALA A 226 20.56 3.88 27.88
CA ALA A 226 20.24 5.30 28.01
C ALA A 226 21.52 6.15 27.84
N GLY A 227 21.48 7.14 26.92
CA GLY A 227 22.60 8.03 26.63
C GLY A 227 23.56 7.56 25.52
N THR A 228 23.31 6.43 24.86
CA THR A 228 24.06 6.01 23.66
C THR A 228 23.26 6.27 22.38
N ALA A 229 23.96 6.55 21.27
CA ALA A 229 23.30 6.70 19.98
C ALA A 229 22.79 5.34 19.49
N ALA A 230 21.48 5.25 19.20
CA ALA A 230 20.89 4.00 18.72
C ALA A 230 21.45 3.64 17.33
N PRO A 231 21.87 2.38 17.11
CA PRO A 231 22.40 1.97 15.82
C PRO A 231 21.32 2.14 14.74
N SER A 232 21.75 2.58 13.55
CA SER A 232 20.85 2.84 12.43
C SER A 232 21.37 2.25 11.13
N GLY A 233 20.46 1.69 10.35
CA GLY A 233 20.72 1.16 9.02
C GLY A 233 19.76 1.73 7.99
N THR A 234 19.96 1.41 6.71
CA THR A 234 19.05 1.83 5.63
C THR A 234 18.57 0.61 4.87
N ASN A 235 17.26 0.38 4.90
CA ASN A 235 16.60 -0.56 4.01
C ASN A 235 16.43 0.10 2.65
N THR A 236 16.75 -0.62 1.57
CA THR A 236 16.58 -0.11 0.20
C THR A 236 15.89 -1.11 -0.70
N MET A 237 15.17 -0.64 -1.73
CA MET A 237 14.59 -1.51 -2.74
C MET A 237 14.31 -0.81 -4.06
N ILE A 238 14.17 -1.62 -5.11
CA ILE A 238 13.57 -1.28 -6.39
C ILE A 238 12.50 -2.31 -6.76
N ALA A 239 11.40 -1.84 -7.33
CA ALA A 239 10.22 -2.65 -7.60
C ALA A 239 9.58 -2.28 -8.94
N PRO A 240 9.97 -2.92 -10.06
CA PRO A 240 9.20 -2.88 -11.30
C PRO A 240 7.86 -3.62 -11.15
N ASP A 241 6.81 -3.07 -11.75
CA ASP A 241 5.48 -3.67 -11.78
C ASP A 241 4.75 -3.39 -13.09
N PHE A 242 3.66 -4.13 -13.31
CA PHE A 242 2.79 -3.96 -14.46
C PHE A 242 1.32 -4.10 -14.07
N GLY A 243 0.45 -3.58 -14.93
CA GLY A 243 -0.98 -3.78 -14.90
C GLY A 243 -1.51 -3.94 -16.32
N ILE A 244 -2.26 -5.01 -16.54
CA ILE A 244 -2.93 -5.34 -17.80
C ILE A 244 -4.44 -5.34 -17.54
N SER A 245 -5.20 -4.66 -18.38
CA SER A 245 -6.66 -4.60 -18.32
C SER A 245 -7.22 -4.86 -19.71
N LEU A 246 -7.69 -6.08 -19.94
CA LEU A 246 -8.31 -6.50 -21.19
C LEU A 246 -9.81 -6.46 -21.02
N HIS A 247 -10.47 -5.66 -21.84
CA HIS A 247 -11.93 -5.60 -21.90
C HIS A 247 -12.35 -5.62 -23.37
N ARG A 248 -13.35 -6.45 -23.70
CA ARG A 248 -14.04 -6.37 -24.98
C ARG A 248 -15.38 -5.69 -24.73
N PRO A 249 -15.67 -4.50 -25.29
CA PRO A 249 -16.92 -3.79 -25.07
C PRO A 249 -18.17 -4.65 -25.31
N SER A 250 -18.12 -5.54 -26.29
CA SER A 250 -19.22 -6.44 -26.64
C SER A 250 -19.38 -7.64 -25.68
N SER A 251 -18.35 -8.01 -24.92
CA SER A 251 -18.32 -9.30 -24.21
C SER A 251 -18.87 -9.25 -22.78
N LYS A 252 -19.16 -8.07 -22.23
CA LYS A 252 -19.46 -7.85 -20.78
C LYS A 252 -18.44 -8.51 -19.82
N CYS A 253 -17.28 -8.91 -20.36
CA CYS A 253 -16.22 -9.60 -19.65
C CYS A 253 -14.98 -8.69 -19.57
N GLN A 254 -14.27 -8.81 -18.46
CA GLN A 254 -13.02 -8.09 -18.22
C GLN A 254 -12.01 -9.03 -17.57
N VAL A 255 -10.75 -8.92 -18.00
CA VAL A 255 -9.61 -9.58 -17.38
C VAL A 255 -8.64 -8.50 -16.91
N ASP A 256 -8.41 -8.45 -15.61
CA ASP A 256 -7.38 -7.62 -14.99
C ASP A 256 -6.25 -8.53 -14.52
N ILE A 257 -5.00 -8.17 -14.83
CA ILE A 257 -3.80 -8.84 -14.31
C ILE A 257 -2.85 -7.76 -13.81
N GLU A 258 -2.33 -7.90 -12.60
CA GLU A 258 -1.26 -7.06 -12.09
C GLU A 258 -0.16 -7.92 -11.47
N GLY A 259 1.05 -7.39 -11.43
CA GLY A 259 2.15 -8.09 -10.82
C GLY A 259 3.41 -7.24 -10.80
N GLY A 260 4.45 -7.76 -10.20
CA GLY A 260 5.73 -7.09 -10.09
C GLY A 260 6.79 -7.95 -9.41
N LEU A 261 8.00 -7.41 -9.39
CA LEU A 261 9.14 -7.93 -8.67
C LEU A 261 9.64 -6.82 -7.76
N ALA A 262 10.10 -7.13 -6.55
CA ALA A 262 10.94 -6.22 -5.80
C ALA A 262 12.20 -6.92 -5.33
N TYR A 263 13.29 -6.19 -5.39
CA TYR A 263 14.59 -6.62 -4.93
C TYR A 263 15.19 -5.49 -4.10
N GLY A 264 15.85 -5.85 -2.99
CA GLY A 264 16.36 -4.86 -2.08
C GLY A 264 17.30 -5.44 -1.03
N ALA A 265 17.69 -4.57 -0.11
CA ALA A 265 18.54 -4.90 1.02
C ALA A 265 17.87 -4.46 2.32
N LEU A 266 17.97 -5.32 3.34
CA LEU A 266 17.61 -5.04 4.72
C LEU A 266 18.89 -4.81 5.52
N ALA A 267 18.93 -3.70 6.24
CA ALA A 267 20.05 -3.42 7.12
C ALA A 267 20.00 -4.35 8.34
N LYS A 268 21.17 -4.76 8.83
CA LYS A 268 21.30 -5.66 9.99
C LYS A 268 20.56 -5.17 11.23
N GLU A 269 20.49 -3.84 11.42
CA GLU A 269 19.75 -3.19 12.50
C GLU A 269 18.24 -3.40 12.39
N ALA A 270 17.71 -3.53 11.17
CA ALA A 270 16.29 -3.71 10.89
C ALA A 270 15.82 -5.16 11.04
N ILE A 271 16.74 -6.12 10.89
CA ILE A 271 16.46 -7.56 11.02
C ILE A 271 17.05 -8.15 12.31
N GLY A 272 17.74 -7.35 13.12
CA GLY A 272 18.36 -7.80 14.37
C GLY A 272 19.47 -8.85 14.15
N ALA A 273 20.18 -8.79 13.03
CA ALA A 273 21.18 -9.78 12.63
C ALA A 273 22.62 -9.25 12.74
N ALA A 274 23.61 -10.14 12.59
CA ALA A 274 25.02 -9.77 12.57
C ALA A 274 25.40 -9.02 11.28
N GLU A 275 24.77 -9.37 10.17
CA GLU A 275 24.97 -8.81 8.83
C GLU A 275 23.63 -8.42 8.20
N GLY A 276 23.66 -7.53 7.22
CA GLY A 276 22.48 -7.23 6.42
C GLY A 276 22.16 -8.38 5.47
N SER A 277 20.97 -8.34 4.89
CA SER A 277 20.52 -9.34 3.92
C SER A 277 19.93 -8.68 2.68
N HIS A 278 19.82 -9.44 1.60
CA HIS A 278 19.02 -9.10 0.44
C HIS A 278 17.72 -9.88 0.43
N PHE A 279 16.68 -9.32 -0.20
CA PHE A 279 15.42 -10.01 -0.37
C PHE A 279 15.01 -9.98 -1.84
N LEU A 280 14.22 -10.98 -2.23
CA LEU A 280 13.58 -11.05 -3.53
C LEU A 280 12.11 -11.41 -3.36
N ILE A 281 11.23 -10.58 -3.90
CA ILE A 281 9.79 -10.86 -3.92
C ILE A 281 9.26 -10.77 -5.34
N ALA A 282 8.31 -11.62 -5.67
CA ALA A 282 7.54 -11.55 -6.92
C ALA A 282 6.06 -11.79 -6.62
N ASP A 283 5.17 -11.11 -7.34
CA ASP A 283 3.73 -11.36 -7.28
C ASP A 283 3.11 -11.23 -8.65
N VAL A 284 2.14 -12.09 -8.95
CA VAL A 284 1.20 -11.91 -10.04
C VAL A 284 -0.19 -12.28 -9.55
N THR A 285 -1.15 -11.38 -9.73
CA THR A 285 -2.55 -11.55 -9.37
C THR A 285 -3.44 -11.20 -10.56
N GLY A 286 -4.39 -12.07 -10.88
CA GLY A 286 -5.37 -11.90 -11.96
C GLY A 286 -6.80 -12.00 -11.47
N ARG A 287 -7.71 -11.37 -12.19
CA ARG A 287 -9.16 -11.46 -11.99
C ARG A 287 -9.89 -11.45 -13.32
N TYR A 288 -10.73 -12.44 -13.52
CA TYR A 288 -11.76 -12.46 -14.54
C TYR A 288 -13.08 -11.94 -13.94
N THR A 289 -13.78 -11.08 -14.66
CA THR A 289 -15.10 -10.55 -14.30
C THR A 289 -16.07 -10.82 -15.44
N ALA A 290 -17.21 -11.44 -15.13
CA ALA A 290 -18.34 -11.63 -16.03
C ALA A 290 -19.54 -10.84 -15.51
N LYS A 291 -19.98 -9.81 -16.24
CA LYS A 291 -21.18 -9.04 -15.91
C LYS A 291 -22.41 -9.60 -16.59
N PHE A 292 -23.52 -9.67 -15.86
CA PHE A 292 -24.79 -10.07 -16.41
C PHE A 292 -25.48 -8.92 -17.15
N GLU A 293 -26.43 -9.27 -18.01
CA GLU A 293 -27.20 -8.29 -18.76
C GLU A 293 -28.14 -7.47 -17.88
N HIS A 294 -28.78 -8.16 -16.96
CA HIS A 294 -29.66 -7.59 -15.95
C HIS A 294 -29.32 -8.20 -14.61
N ALA A 295 -29.53 -7.44 -13.53
CA ALA A 295 -29.46 -7.97 -12.19
C ALA A 295 -30.45 -9.13 -12.03
N THR A 296 -29.99 -10.26 -11.53
CA THR A 296 -30.82 -11.46 -11.41
C THR A 296 -31.70 -11.34 -10.18
N ALA A 297 -32.98 -10.98 -10.36
CA ALA A 297 -33.92 -10.73 -9.27
C ALA A 297 -34.05 -11.93 -8.31
N GLY A 298 -34.06 -13.17 -8.84
CA GLY A 298 -34.10 -14.39 -8.03
C GLY A 298 -32.84 -14.69 -7.22
N LEU A 299 -31.73 -13.97 -7.47
CA LEU A 299 -30.47 -14.08 -6.75
C LEU A 299 -30.15 -12.77 -6.01
N GLY A 300 -31.17 -12.09 -5.47
CA GLY A 300 -30.97 -10.88 -4.66
C GLY A 300 -30.36 -9.70 -5.43
N GLY A 301 -30.46 -9.69 -6.77
CA GLY A 301 -29.90 -8.63 -7.61
C GLY A 301 -28.44 -8.83 -8.01
N LEU A 302 -27.94 -10.07 -7.98
CA LEU A 302 -26.60 -10.41 -8.49
C LEU A 302 -26.43 -9.91 -9.94
N ASP A 303 -25.39 -9.11 -10.19
CA ASP A 303 -25.14 -8.50 -11.51
C ASP A 303 -23.74 -8.77 -12.08
N ALA A 304 -22.83 -9.33 -11.29
CA ALA A 304 -21.57 -9.87 -11.80
C ALA A 304 -21.01 -11.02 -10.95
N PHE A 305 -20.21 -11.85 -11.61
CA PHE A 305 -19.39 -12.89 -11.00
C PHE A 305 -17.92 -12.64 -11.33
N GLU A 306 -17.04 -12.89 -10.36
CA GLU A 306 -15.60 -12.77 -10.54
C GLU A 306 -14.89 -14.05 -10.10
N LEU A 307 -13.79 -14.37 -10.79
CA LEU A 307 -12.81 -15.37 -10.37
C LEU A 307 -11.46 -14.69 -10.29
N ALA A 308 -10.80 -14.78 -9.13
CA ALA A 308 -9.47 -14.24 -8.94
C ALA A 308 -8.49 -15.32 -8.49
N GLY A 309 -7.22 -15.15 -8.86
CA GLY A 309 -6.12 -16.01 -8.49
C GLY A 309 -4.82 -15.24 -8.49
N GLY A 310 -3.89 -15.60 -7.62
CA GLY A 310 -2.58 -14.99 -7.54
C GLY A 310 -1.55 -15.91 -6.92
N VAL A 311 -0.29 -15.64 -7.24
CA VAL A 311 0.87 -16.33 -6.69
C VAL A 311 1.91 -15.30 -6.28
N SER A 312 2.43 -15.44 -5.07
CA SER A 312 3.55 -14.65 -4.57
C SER A 312 4.73 -15.58 -4.26
N TYR A 313 5.93 -15.17 -4.65
CA TYR A 313 7.19 -15.72 -4.15
C TYR A 313 7.81 -14.70 -3.19
N VAL A 314 8.21 -15.14 -2.01
CA VAL A 314 8.84 -14.28 -1.00
C VAL A 314 10.09 -14.98 -0.47
N GLU A 315 11.25 -14.43 -0.79
CA GLU A 315 12.56 -14.72 -0.19
C GLU A 315 12.92 -13.53 0.69
N PRO A 316 12.64 -13.60 2.01
CA PRO A 316 12.75 -12.45 2.89
C PRO A 316 14.20 -12.09 3.23
N ASN A 317 15.13 -13.05 3.12
CA ASN A 317 16.57 -12.81 3.26
C ASN A 317 17.41 -13.86 2.51
N ASP A 318 18.56 -13.44 1.98
CA ASP A 318 19.56 -14.29 1.31
C ASP A 318 20.48 -15.07 2.27
N LYS A 319 20.09 -15.19 3.55
CA LYS A 319 20.92 -15.76 4.64
C LYS A 319 20.30 -16.99 5.29
N ALA A 320 19.05 -17.29 5.01
CA ALA A 320 18.33 -18.43 5.53
C ALA A 320 17.45 -19.01 4.42
N ASP A 321 17.28 -20.32 4.44
CA ASP A 321 16.31 -21.01 3.60
C ASP A 321 14.93 -20.82 4.28
N ASP A 322 14.25 -19.72 3.98
CA ASP A 322 12.93 -19.37 4.53
C ASP A 322 11.97 -18.81 3.47
N GLU A 323 12.22 -19.14 2.21
CA GLU A 323 11.40 -18.68 1.10
C GLU A 323 10.04 -19.37 1.08
N SER A 324 9.05 -18.69 0.52
CA SER A 324 7.69 -19.22 0.45
C SER A 324 6.99 -18.90 -0.87
N LEU A 325 6.14 -19.83 -1.29
CA LEU A 325 5.15 -19.64 -2.34
C LEU A 325 3.76 -19.51 -1.72
N VAL A 326 3.09 -18.40 -1.99
CA VAL A 326 1.75 -18.12 -1.46
C VAL A 326 0.76 -18.09 -2.62
N PHE A 327 -0.14 -19.06 -2.65
CA PHE A 327 -1.22 -19.16 -3.63
C PHE A 327 -2.51 -18.63 -3.04
N ARG A 328 -3.16 -17.71 -3.73
CA ARG A 328 -4.43 -17.10 -3.29
C ARG A 328 -5.45 -17.22 -4.41
N PHE A 329 -6.67 -17.64 -4.11
CA PHE A 329 -7.68 -17.83 -5.17
C PHE A 329 -9.10 -17.81 -4.61
N GLY A 330 -10.06 -17.46 -5.47
CA GLY A 330 -11.46 -17.75 -5.19
C GLY A 330 -12.45 -16.81 -5.88
N PRO A 331 -13.75 -17.09 -5.73
CA PRO A 331 -14.80 -16.32 -6.37
C PRO A 331 -15.17 -15.03 -5.65
N ALA A 332 -15.82 -14.13 -6.39
CA ALA A 332 -16.62 -13.05 -5.84
C ALA A 332 -17.97 -12.91 -6.54
N PHE A 333 -18.94 -12.39 -5.81
CA PHE A 333 -20.31 -12.13 -6.25
C PHE A 333 -20.63 -10.66 -6.01
N CYS A 334 -21.02 -9.94 -7.06
CA CYS A 334 -21.28 -8.51 -7.00
C CYS A 334 -22.79 -8.24 -7.15
N PHE A 335 -23.29 -7.34 -6.32
CA PHE A 335 -24.67 -6.90 -6.30
C PHE A 335 -24.68 -5.38 -6.46
N GLY A 336 -24.67 -4.93 -7.71
CA GLY A 336 -24.54 -3.52 -8.03
C GLY A 336 -23.14 -2.99 -7.74
N LYS A 337 -23.06 -1.68 -7.50
CA LYS A 337 -21.80 -0.99 -7.14
C LYS A 337 -21.54 -0.98 -5.63
N SER A 338 -22.54 -1.31 -4.82
CA SER A 338 -22.47 -1.17 -3.37
C SER A 338 -22.00 -2.45 -2.68
N THR A 339 -22.35 -3.64 -3.17
CA THR A 339 -22.12 -4.87 -2.40
C THR A 339 -21.29 -5.90 -3.17
N ARG A 340 -20.28 -6.46 -2.50
CA ARG A 340 -19.43 -7.55 -3.03
C ARG A 340 -19.19 -8.60 -1.95
N LEU A 341 -19.46 -9.85 -2.25
CA LEU A 341 -19.19 -11.01 -1.40
C LEU A 341 -18.05 -11.81 -1.99
N GLN A 342 -17.05 -12.17 -1.19
CA GLN A 342 -15.86 -12.89 -1.63
C GLN A 342 -15.58 -14.09 -0.74
N ILE A 343 -15.05 -15.15 -1.32
CA ILE A 343 -14.49 -16.30 -0.60
C ILE A 343 -13.15 -16.60 -1.25
N ASN A 344 -12.05 -16.54 -0.49
CA ASN A 344 -10.72 -16.85 -0.99
C ASN A 344 -10.03 -17.89 -0.12
N GLY A 345 -9.44 -18.89 -0.76
CA GLY A 345 -8.45 -19.77 -0.16
C GLY A 345 -7.04 -19.19 -0.31
N GLU A 346 -6.20 -19.45 0.67
CA GLU A 346 -4.77 -19.11 0.69
C GLU A 346 -3.98 -20.33 1.12
N VAL A 347 -2.95 -20.69 0.35
CA VAL A 347 -2.03 -21.79 0.64
C VAL A 347 -0.63 -21.20 0.66
N THR A 348 0.03 -21.25 1.82
CA THR A 348 1.43 -20.87 1.98
C THR A 348 2.27 -22.12 2.06
N LYS A 349 3.09 -22.34 1.04
CA LYS A 349 4.02 -23.45 0.94
C LYS A 349 5.45 -22.92 1.13
N PRO A 350 6.13 -23.27 2.24
CA PRO A 350 7.57 -23.06 2.35
C PRO A 350 8.31 -23.78 1.20
N VAL A 351 9.31 -23.12 0.63
CA VAL A 351 10.21 -23.71 -0.38
C VAL A 351 11.19 -24.71 0.24
N PRO A 352 11.81 -24.44 1.40
CA PRO A 352 12.64 -25.40 2.11
C PRO A 352 11.81 -26.62 2.56
N GLU A 353 12.38 -27.82 2.43
CA GLU A 353 11.72 -29.05 2.85
C GLU A 353 11.61 -29.14 4.38
N GLY A 354 10.44 -29.56 4.87
CA GLY A 354 10.21 -29.86 6.29
C GLY A 354 9.41 -28.82 7.09
N ALA A 355 9.14 -27.65 6.52
CA ALA A 355 8.23 -26.67 7.12
C ALA A 355 6.77 -26.94 6.70
N GLU A 356 5.82 -26.71 7.62
CA GLU A 356 4.41 -27.03 7.42
C GLU A 356 3.76 -26.08 6.40
N THR A 357 2.92 -26.66 5.54
CA THR A 357 2.08 -25.89 4.61
C THR A 357 0.88 -25.34 5.36
N VAL A 358 0.69 -24.03 5.33
CA VAL A 358 -0.43 -23.36 6.00
C VAL A 358 -1.56 -23.16 4.99
N PHE A 359 -2.80 -23.44 5.42
CA PHE A 359 -4.00 -23.22 4.62
C PHE A 359 -5.01 -22.35 5.35
N GLN A 360 -5.51 -21.32 4.69
CA GLN A 360 -6.50 -20.42 5.25
C GLN A 360 -7.67 -20.22 4.27
N ILE A 361 -8.86 -19.98 4.81
CA ILE A 361 -10.02 -19.53 4.05
C ILE A 361 -10.49 -18.20 4.62
N ARG A 362 -10.68 -17.19 3.76
CA ARG A 362 -11.26 -15.91 4.12
C ARG A 362 -12.54 -15.68 3.34
N SER A 363 -13.62 -15.39 4.05
CA SER A 363 -14.86 -14.86 3.47
C SER A 363 -14.99 -13.39 3.82
N GLN A 364 -15.38 -12.54 2.88
CA GLN A 364 -15.55 -11.10 3.12
C GLN A 364 -16.82 -10.57 2.45
N ALA A 365 -17.61 -9.80 3.20
CA ALA A 365 -18.69 -8.99 2.68
C ALA A 365 -18.26 -7.51 2.71
N ASN A 366 -18.29 -6.85 1.56
CA ASN A 366 -18.02 -5.42 1.43
C ASN A 366 -19.30 -4.67 1.05
N PHE A 367 -19.58 -3.58 1.78
CA PHE A 367 -20.69 -2.67 1.55
C PHE A 367 -20.15 -1.25 1.38
N ASN A 368 -20.32 -0.64 0.22
CA ASN A 368 -19.93 0.74 -0.09
C ASN A 368 -21.16 1.64 -0.08
N PHE A 369 -21.04 2.86 0.44
CA PHE A 369 -22.12 3.85 0.51
C PHE A 369 -21.61 5.29 0.38
#